data_AF-A0A956FBC8-F1
#
_entry.id   AF-A0A956FBC8-F1
#
_cell.length_a   1.000
_cell.length_b   1.000
_cell.length_c   1.000
_cell.angle_alpha   90.00
_cell.angle_beta   90.00
_cell.angle_gamma   90.00
#
_symmetry.space_group_name_H-M   'P 1'
#
loop_
_entity.id
_entity.type
_entity.pdbx_description
1 polymer ?
#
loop_
_entity_poly.entity_id
_entity_poly.type
_entity_poly.pdbx_seq_one_letter_code
_entity_poly.pdbx_strand_id
1 'polypeptide(L)'
;MTMLRLPSLGGGPLGPSCCLALALLGCDPSEEEDGLVDASFRLLDWGCRDCGYKNSPTNGLHELGSFVVDKGLYGSGLAMTAAEDPAGNRFPVLVDGHAIVAETPSGAVMGAGLDGWSLVFEDPSGYELRVVVTAFAYHPDWVLGDPIPTYGLSYHDPKDPDAPLANVCPGRVPDETSVVLVADELYDEATKTVQPEQYGWVTMACGGHAVAKLKFLGHDPNDGYGSSWEQRQAALKMITADYCGTGQSFTQLGQPLMWVDELDNFPASALPYLGQVEARWSEEGALCLDEPRLVSRADVEDVCSIPTCDGDTDLGGARWLTLLP
;
A
#
# COMPACT_ATOMS: atom_id res chain seq x y z
N MET A 1 17.79 -4.30 -2.61
CA MET A 1 17.46 -3.24 -3.57
C MET A 1 18.36 -2.03 -3.28
N THR A 2 19.27 -1.69 -4.19
CA THR A 2 20.33 -0.70 -3.91
C THR A 2 20.25 0.35 -4.99
N MET A 3 20.08 1.64 -4.68
CA MET A 3 20.54 2.76 -5.53
C MET A 3 20.75 4.06 -4.74
N LEU A 4 21.68 4.84 -5.27
CA LEU A 4 22.26 6.06 -4.71
C LEU A 4 21.38 7.30 -4.96
N ARG A 5 21.27 8.12 -3.90
CA ARG A 5 20.96 9.54 -3.96
C ARG A 5 22.25 10.31 -4.29
N LEU A 6 22.29 11.07 -5.39
CA LEU A 6 23.22 12.21 -5.49
C LEU A 6 22.47 13.44 -4.98
N PRO A 7 23.00 14.17 -3.98
CA PRO A 7 22.34 15.37 -3.49
C PRO A 7 22.41 16.45 -4.57
N SER A 8 21.26 17.08 -4.85
CA SER A 8 21.23 18.44 -5.36
C SER A 8 21.96 19.33 -4.33
N LEU A 9 23.13 19.83 -4.70
CA LEU A 9 23.87 20.80 -3.91
C LEU A 9 23.07 22.11 -3.92
N GLY A 10 22.54 22.47 -2.75
CA GLY A 10 21.93 23.77 -2.51
C GLY A 10 22.91 24.91 -2.80
N GLY A 11 22.54 25.76 -3.75
CA GLY A 11 23.20 27.05 -3.98
C GLY A 11 22.61 28.12 -3.06
N GLY A 12 23.29 28.40 -1.93
CA GLY A 12 23.05 29.60 -1.14
C GLY A 12 23.66 30.85 -1.81
N PRO A 13 23.13 32.06 -1.53
CA PRO A 13 23.47 33.27 -2.27
C PRO A 13 24.75 33.94 -1.72
N LEU A 14 25.61 34.41 -2.62
CA LEU A 14 26.64 35.40 -2.32
C LEU A 14 26.28 36.72 -3.00
N GLY A 15 26.29 37.78 -2.19
CA GLY A 15 26.06 39.16 -2.60
C GLY A 15 27.21 39.81 -3.39
N PRO A 16 27.14 41.14 -3.60
CA PRO A 16 27.21 41.72 -4.94
C PRO A 16 28.56 42.39 -5.27
N SER A 17 28.86 42.49 -6.57
CA SER A 17 29.72 43.57 -7.10
C SER A 17 29.59 43.74 -8.62
N CYS A 18 29.04 44.92 -8.98
CA CYS A 18 29.39 45.82 -10.06
C CYS A 18 29.83 45.34 -11.46
N CYS A 19 29.06 45.83 -12.43
CA CYS A 19 29.46 46.62 -13.62
C CYS A 19 29.42 45.97 -15.01
N LEU A 20 28.66 46.70 -15.83
CA LEU A 20 28.82 47.01 -17.26
C LEU A 20 28.06 46.16 -18.28
N ALA A 21 27.39 46.93 -19.14
CA ALA A 21 26.31 46.59 -20.04
C ALA A 21 26.75 45.87 -21.32
N LEU A 22 25.85 45.09 -21.91
CA LEU A 22 25.60 45.08 -23.36
C LEU A 22 24.19 44.55 -23.63
N ALA A 23 23.42 45.29 -24.42
CA ALA A 23 22.09 44.93 -24.86
C ALA A 23 22.16 43.85 -25.95
N LEU A 24 21.50 42.72 -25.74
CA LEU A 24 21.05 41.82 -26.80
C LEU A 24 19.61 41.38 -26.49
N LEU A 25 18.75 41.59 -27.48
CA LEU A 25 17.38 41.09 -27.55
C LEU A 25 17.39 39.57 -27.44
N GLY A 26 16.92 39.05 -26.31
CA GLY A 26 16.61 37.63 -26.13
C GLY A 26 15.14 37.51 -25.79
N CYS A 27 14.37 36.85 -26.65
CA CYS A 27 13.04 36.38 -26.31
C CYS A 27 13.17 35.45 -25.09
N ASP A 28 12.42 35.76 -24.05
CA ASP A 28 12.23 34.91 -22.88
C ASP A 28 10.89 34.17 -23.09
N PRO A 29 10.86 32.96 -23.65
CA PRO A 29 9.76 32.06 -23.38
C PRO A 29 10.04 31.48 -21.99
N SER A 30 9.20 31.88 -21.05
CA SER A 30 8.98 31.19 -19.78
C SER A 30 9.08 29.68 -20.00
N GLU A 31 10.10 29.05 -19.40
CA GLU A 31 10.07 27.61 -19.16
C GLU A 31 8.88 27.38 -18.23
N GLU A 32 7.74 27.02 -18.82
CA GLU A 32 6.76 26.21 -18.12
C GLU A 32 7.54 24.97 -17.68
N GLU A 33 7.82 24.87 -16.37
CA GLU A 33 8.13 23.60 -15.75
C GLU A 33 6.90 22.71 -15.99
N ASP A 34 6.88 22.04 -17.14
CA ASP A 34 6.06 20.87 -17.35
C ASP A 34 6.35 19.96 -16.16
N GLY A 35 5.36 19.87 -15.27
CA GLY A 35 5.32 18.94 -14.15
C GLY A 35 5.26 17.52 -14.70
N LEU A 36 6.32 17.10 -15.38
CA LEU A 36 6.55 15.74 -15.81
C LEU A 36 6.53 14.91 -14.53
N VAL A 37 5.43 14.16 -14.37
CA VAL A 37 5.31 13.10 -13.38
C VAL A 37 6.54 12.22 -13.57
N ASP A 38 7.43 12.26 -12.58
CA ASP A 38 8.71 11.56 -12.64
C ASP A 38 8.45 10.07 -12.87
N ALA A 39 8.78 9.61 -14.09
CA ALA A 39 8.71 8.24 -14.56
C ALA A 39 9.79 7.34 -13.90
N SER A 40 10.08 7.59 -12.62
CA SER A 40 11.04 6.83 -11.85
C SER A 40 10.41 5.50 -11.43
N PHE A 41 11.19 4.44 -11.62
CA PHE A 41 10.87 3.13 -11.08
C PHE A 41 10.66 3.28 -9.57
N ARG A 42 9.41 3.10 -9.09
CA ARG A 42 9.03 3.33 -7.69
C ARG A 42 9.58 2.19 -6.82
N LEU A 43 10.84 2.34 -6.45
CA LEU A 43 11.49 1.51 -5.45
C LEU A 43 10.92 1.87 -4.07
N LEU A 44 10.12 0.96 -3.50
CA LEU A 44 9.69 1.08 -2.12
C LEU A 44 10.88 0.88 -1.17
N ASP A 45 11.35 1.95 -0.53
CA ASP A 45 12.15 1.85 0.71
C ASP A 45 11.38 1.10 1.82
N TRP A 46 10.05 1.05 1.68
CA TRP A 46 9.09 0.38 2.56
C TRP A 46 8.63 -1.00 2.05
N GLY A 47 9.31 -1.57 1.05
CA GLY A 47 8.93 -2.83 0.38
C GLY A 47 9.67 -4.02 0.98
N CYS A 48 9.07 -5.21 0.96
CA CYS A 48 9.71 -6.35 1.60
C CYS A 48 10.69 -7.06 0.68
N ARG A 49 11.93 -7.20 1.13
CA ARG A 49 13.00 -7.85 0.37
C ARG A 49 13.04 -9.36 0.59
N ASP A 50 12.69 -9.80 1.81
CA ASP A 50 12.83 -11.20 2.25
C ASP A 50 11.55 -11.75 2.92
N CYS A 51 10.40 -11.08 2.77
CA CYS A 51 9.15 -11.58 3.34
C CYS A 51 8.71 -12.85 2.63
N GLY A 52 8.37 -13.88 3.42
CA GLY A 52 7.60 -15.00 2.93
C GLY A 52 6.18 -14.58 2.50
N TYR A 53 5.43 -15.52 1.95
CA TYR A 53 4.16 -15.29 1.23
C TYR A 53 2.95 -14.81 2.05
N LYS A 54 3.06 -14.53 3.35
CA LYS A 54 1.89 -14.11 4.14
C LYS A 54 1.62 -12.62 3.97
N ASN A 55 0.50 -12.28 3.32
CA ASN A 55 0.12 -10.89 3.04
C ASN A 55 -0.33 -10.11 4.29
N SER A 56 -0.75 -10.82 5.32
CA SER A 56 -1.39 -10.26 6.50
C SER A 56 -0.51 -10.32 7.75
N PRO A 57 -0.61 -9.31 8.64
CA PRO A 57 0.01 -9.35 9.95
C PRO A 57 -0.46 -10.54 10.79
N THR A 58 0.42 -11.04 11.66
CA THR A 58 0.13 -12.13 12.60
C THR A 58 0.69 -11.84 13.99
N ASN A 59 0.06 -12.40 15.02
CA ASN A 59 0.61 -12.50 16.38
C ASN A 59 0.78 -13.99 16.72
N GLY A 60 1.96 -14.53 16.41
CA GLY A 60 2.25 -15.95 16.51
C GLY A 60 1.41 -16.76 15.52
N LEU A 61 0.35 -17.41 16.02
CA LEU A 61 -0.58 -18.21 15.21
C LEU A 61 -1.89 -17.50 14.91
N HIS A 62 -2.10 -16.30 15.46
CA HIS A 62 -3.33 -15.53 15.28
C HIS A 62 -3.17 -14.57 14.10
N GLU A 63 -4.10 -14.65 13.14
CA GLU A 63 -4.16 -13.72 12.02
C GLU A 63 -4.71 -12.36 12.52
N LEU A 64 -4.02 -11.29 12.16
CA LEU A 64 -4.38 -9.90 12.49
C LEU A 64 -4.80 -9.13 11.22
N GLY A 65 -5.04 -9.82 10.10
CA GLY A 65 -5.30 -9.18 8.80
C GLY A 65 -6.50 -8.24 8.80
N SER A 66 -7.49 -8.47 9.64
CA SER A 66 -8.64 -7.58 9.82
C SER A 66 -9.16 -7.58 11.25
N PHE A 67 -9.73 -6.44 11.66
CA PHE A 67 -10.34 -6.28 12.97
C PHE A 67 -11.46 -5.23 12.96
N VAL A 68 -12.32 -5.25 13.98
CA VAL A 68 -13.29 -4.17 14.25
C VAL A 68 -12.80 -3.26 15.38
N VAL A 69 -13.15 -1.98 15.32
CA VAL A 69 -12.88 -1.02 16.42
C VAL A 69 -14.08 -0.86 17.36
N ASP A 70 -15.26 -1.34 16.97
CA ASP A 70 -16.48 -1.35 17.79
C ASP A 70 -16.87 -2.78 18.22
N LYS A 71 -16.92 -3.02 19.54
CA LYS A 71 -17.39 -4.29 20.13
C LYS A 71 -18.87 -4.59 19.82
N GLY A 72 -19.65 -3.62 19.33
CA GLY A 72 -21.01 -3.85 18.84
C GLY A 72 -21.09 -4.73 17.59
N LEU A 73 -20.01 -4.80 16.81
CA LEU A 73 -19.92 -5.56 15.55
C LEU A 73 -19.18 -6.91 15.71
N TYR A 74 -18.89 -7.30 16.94
CA TYR A 74 -17.99 -8.38 17.36
C TYR A 74 -18.35 -9.82 16.93
N GLY A 75 -19.43 -10.00 16.17
CA GLY A 75 -20.10 -11.30 15.99
C GLY A 75 -19.25 -12.46 15.47
N SER A 76 -18.05 -12.24 14.92
CA SER A 76 -17.16 -13.34 14.48
C SER A 76 -15.67 -13.03 14.34
N GLY A 77 -15.20 -11.82 14.62
CA GLY A 77 -13.82 -11.39 14.31
C GLY A 77 -13.01 -10.89 15.50
N LEU A 78 -11.78 -10.48 15.20
CA LEU A 78 -10.89 -9.80 16.14
C LEU A 78 -11.38 -8.35 16.36
N ALA A 79 -11.32 -7.83 17.59
CA ALA A 79 -11.54 -6.41 17.84
C ALA A 79 -10.33 -5.73 18.45
N MET A 80 -10.03 -4.50 18.03
CA MET A 80 -9.11 -3.62 18.74
C MET A 80 -9.89 -2.86 19.81
N THR A 81 -9.64 -3.19 21.07
CA THR A 81 -10.52 -2.83 22.19
C THR A 81 -9.99 -1.69 23.05
N ALA A 82 -8.67 -1.46 23.03
CA ALA A 82 -8.03 -0.38 23.74
C ALA A 82 -6.63 -0.10 23.17
N ALA A 83 -6.14 1.11 23.45
CA ALA A 83 -4.71 1.41 23.44
C ALA A 83 -4.26 1.54 24.90
N GLU A 84 -3.17 0.87 25.27
CA GLU A 84 -2.59 0.88 26.61
C GLU A 84 -1.28 1.66 26.58
N ASP A 85 -1.17 2.69 27.44
CA ASP A 85 0.06 3.48 27.56
C ASP A 85 1.18 2.69 28.29
N PRO A 86 2.43 3.18 28.26
CA PRO A 86 3.54 2.52 28.97
C PRO A 86 3.36 2.41 30.50
N ALA A 87 2.41 3.14 31.09
CA ALA A 87 2.07 3.04 32.50
C ALA A 87 0.97 1.99 32.79
N GLY A 88 0.43 1.34 31.76
CA GLY A 88 -0.62 0.33 31.86
C GLY A 88 -2.05 0.89 31.87
N ASN A 89 -2.23 2.19 31.63
CA ASN A 89 -3.57 2.78 31.55
C ASN A 89 -4.18 2.48 30.18
N ARG A 90 -5.43 2.04 30.17
CA ARG A 90 -6.17 1.73 28.93
C ARG A 90 -7.08 2.89 28.52
N PHE A 91 -7.07 3.18 27.24
CA PHE A 91 -7.83 4.24 26.61
C PHE A 91 -8.68 3.69 25.45
N PRO A 92 -9.85 4.29 25.19
CA PRO A 92 -10.58 4.05 23.95
C PRO A 92 -9.66 4.26 22.75
N VAL A 93 -9.82 3.40 21.75
CA VAL A 93 -9.03 3.43 20.53
C VAL A 93 -9.97 3.40 19.34
N LEU A 94 -9.64 4.19 18.33
CA LEU A 94 -10.36 4.25 17.07
C LEU A 94 -9.36 4.33 15.91
N VAL A 95 -9.89 4.14 14.70
CA VAL A 95 -9.16 4.43 13.46
C VAL A 95 -9.88 5.60 12.80
N ASP A 96 -9.19 6.74 12.70
CA ASP A 96 -9.71 7.94 12.04
C ASP A 96 -9.00 8.10 10.70
N GLY A 97 -9.76 7.92 9.61
CA GLY A 97 -9.21 7.72 8.28
C GLY A 97 -8.24 6.55 8.25
N HIS A 98 -6.93 6.87 8.24
CA HIS A 98 -5.84 5.90 8.14
C HIS A 98 -4.99 5.79 9.41
N ALA A 99 -5.33 6.56 10.45
CA ALA A 99 -4.52 6.71 11.64
C ALA A 99 -5.14 6.03 12.86
N ILE A 100 -4.30 5.40 13.68
CA ILE A 100 -4.67 4.91 15.01
C ILE A 100 -4.74 6.11 15.95
N VAL A 101 -5.83 6.19 16.72
CA VAL A 101 -6.06 7.27 17.67
C VAL A 101 -6.45 6.69 19.02
N ALA A 102 -5.71 7.06 20.06
CA ALA A 102 -6.05 6.76 21.45
C ALA A 102 -6.65 8.01 22.12
N GLU A 103 -7.84 7.89 22.71
CA GLU A 103 -8.53 9.00 23.37
C GLU A 103 -8.17 9.08 24.85
N THR A 104 -7.32 10.04 25.24
CA THR A 104 -6.94 10.24 26.64
C THR A 104 -7.68 11.42 27.27
N PRO A 105 -7.74 11.52 28.61
CA PRO A 105 -8.26 12.71 29.29
C PRO A 105 -7.51 14.02 28.94
N SER A 106 -6.28 13.91 28.43
CA SER A 106 -5.45 15.06 28.04
C SER A 106 -5.55 15.41 26.56
N GLY A 107 -6.31 14.63 25.78
CA GLY A 107 -6.44 14.77 24.33
C GLY A 107 -6.11 13.46 23.58
N ALA A 108 -6.36 13.48 22.27
CA ALA A 108 -6.03 12.37 21.39
C ALA A 108 -4.51 12.18 21.25
N VAL A 109 -4.06 10.93 21.28
CA VAL A 109 -2.68 10.52 21.00
C VAL A 109 -2.67 9.70 19.71
N MET A 110 -1.79 10.06 18.78
CA MET A 110 -1.69 9.43 17.47
C MET A 110 -0.26 9.53 16.92
N GLY A 111 0.00 8.79 15.84
CA GLY A 111 1.29 8.81 15.14
C GLY A 111 2.45 8.46 16.06
N ALA A 112 3.52 9.26 16.02
CA ALA A 112 4.70 9.06 16.87
C ALA A 112 4.41 9.17 18.38
N GLY A 113 3.28 9.79 18.78
CA GLY A 113 2.86 9.83 20.18
C GLY A 113 2.45 8.47 20.74
N LEU A 114 2.17 7.48 19.87
CA LEU A 114 1.85 6.11 20.24
C LEU A 114 3.10 5.23 20.41
N ASP A 115 4.31 5.74 20.20
CA ASP A 115 5.53 4.94 20.38
C ASP A 115 5.62 4.33 21.80
N GLY A 116 5.80 3.02 21.87
CA GLY A 116 5.80 2.23 23.11
C GLY A 116 4.42 1.88 23.67
N TRP A 117 3.32 2.35 23.06
CA TRP A 117 1.97 1.95 23.46
C TRP A 117 1.63 0.56 22.96
N SER A 118 0.74 -0.14 23.65
CA SER A 118 0.22 -1.44 23.22
C SER A 118 -1.20 -1.30 22.68
N LEU A 119 -1.45 -1.77 21.46
CA LEU A 119 -2.77 -2.03 20.93
C LEU A 119 -3.28 -3.36 21.51
N VAL A 120 -4.46 -3.32 22.12
CA VAL A 120 -5.07 -4.50 22.75
C VAL A 120 -6.15 -5.02 21.83
N PHE A 121 -5.90 -6.18 21.25
CA PHE A 121 -6.87 -6.92 20.46
C PHE A 121 -7.53 -8.01 21.30
N GLU A 122 -8.80 -8.30 21.05
CA GLU A 122 -9.56 -9.35 21.72
C GLU A 122 -10.20 -10.26 20.66
N ASP A 123 -10.08 -11.58 20.82
CA ASP A 123 -10.75 -12.55 19.94
C ASP A 123 -12.13 -12.97 20.50
N PRO A 124 -12.99 -13.64 19.70
CA PRO A 124 -14.32 -14.03 20.17
C PRO A 124 -14.36 -14.91 21.44
N SER A 125 -13.24 -15.51 21.85
CA SER A 125 -13.13 -16.27 23.10
C SER A 125 -12.84 -15.40 24.33
N GLY A 126 -12.54 -14.11 24.11
CA GLY A 126 -12.11 -13.16 25.13
C GLY A 126 -10.60 -13.17 25.37
N TYR A 127 -9.82 -13.84 24.51
CA TYR A 127 -8.36 -13.85 24.63
C TYR A 127 -7.78 -12.53 24.12
N GLU A 128 -6.95 -11.90 24.95
CA GLU A 128 -6.30 -10.64 24.61
C GLU A 128 -4.93 -10.85 23.96
N LEU A 129 -4.76 -10.24 22.78
CA LEU A 129 -3.50 -10.13 22.05
C LEU A 129 -2.97 -8.70 22.19
N ARG A 130 -1.72 -8.55 22.63
CA ARG A 130 -1.07 -7.25 22.77
C ARG A 130 -0.05 -7.05 21.67
N VAL A 131 -0.14 -5.92 20.98
CA VAL A 131 0.79 -5.53 19.91
C VAL A 131 1.35 -4.15 20.24
N VAL A 132 2.65 -4.06 20.43
CA VAL A 132 3.37 -2.82 20.73
C VAL A 132 3.58 -2.03 19.45
N VAL A 133 3.29 -0.73 19.50
CA VAL A 133 3.72 0.23 18.48
C VAL A 133 5.19 0.55 18.74
N THR A 134 6.07 0.10 17.84
CA THR A 134 7.53 0.21 17.96
C THR A 134 8.14 1.26 17.04
N ALA A 135 7.38 1.69 16.02
CA ALA A 135 7.79 2.75 15.11
C ALA A 135 6.58 3.41 14.47
N PHE A 136 6.76 4.64 14.02
CA PHE A 136 5.79 5.37 13.22
C PHE A 136 6.49 6.24 12.18
N ALA A 137 5.95 6.26 10.96
CA ALA A 137 6.42 7.14 9.90
C ALA A 137 5.30 7.45 8.92
N TYR A 138 5.39 8.59 8.25
CA TYR A 138 4.61 8.86 7.06
C TYR A 138 5.41 8.43 5.83
N HIS A 139 4.75 7.72 4.91
CA HIS A 139 5.27 7.48 3.57
C HIS A 139 4.33 8.14 2.55
N PRO A 140 4.86 8.81 1.52
CA PRO A 140 4.01 9.40 0.49
C PRO A 140 3.33 8.29 -0.32
N ASP A 141 2.07 8.50 -0.69
CA ASP A 141 1.47 7.74 -1.79
C ASP A 141 2.22 7.98 -3.11
N TRP A 142 1.80 7.26 -4.16
CA TRP A 142 2.44 7.34 -5.48
C TRP A 142 1.69 8.21 -6.47
N VAL A 143 0.56 8.80 -6.07
CA VAL A 143 -0.29 9.66 -6.89
C VAL A 143 0.17 11.11 -6.77
N LEU A 144 -0.11 11.76 -5.63
CA LEU A 144 0.28 13.16 -5.35
C LEU A 144 1.35 13.26 -4.26
N GLY A 145 1.70 12.15 -3.63
CA GLY A 145 2.61 12.10 -2.49
C GLY A 145 1.93 12.49 -1.18
N ASP A 146 0.62 12.30 -1.04
CA ASP A 146 -0.08 12.56 0.22
C ASP A 146 0.44 11.60 1.31
N PRO A 147 0.54 12.06 2.57
CA PRO A 147 1.20 11.29 3.62
C PRO A 147 0.32 10.13 4.11
N ILE A 148 0.76 8.89 3.90
CA ILE A 148 0.16 7.68 4.44
C ILE A 148 0.83 7.33 5.78
N PRO A 149 0.09 7.23 6.90
CA PRO A 149 0.64 6.75 8.17
C PRO A 149 1.00 5.26 8.08
N THR A 150 2.19 4.91 8.55
CA THR A 150 2.70 3.54 8.63
C THR A 150 3.19 3.24 10.05
N TYR A 151 3.02 1.99 10.48
CA TYR A 151 3.30 1.57 11.83
C TYR A 151 4.29 0.41 11.85
N GLY A 152 5.26 0.49 12.76
CA GLY A 152 5.99 -0.67 13.24
C GLY A 152 5.17 -1.28 14.37
N LEU A 153 4.71 -2.50 14.16
CA LEU A 153 3.87 -3.22 15.11
C LEU A 153 4.58 -4.53 15.45
N SER A 154 4.77 -4.78 16.74
CA SER A 154 5.49 -5.97 17.22
C SER A 154 4.84 -6.61 18.42
N TYR A 155 5.14 -7.86 18.70
CA TYR A 155 4.61 -8.61 19.84
C TYR A 155 5.70 -9.46 20.49
N HIS A 156 5.49 -9.82 21.76
CA HIS A 156 6.29 -10.83 22.45
C HIS A 156 5.77 -12.22 22.11
N ASP A 157 6.65 -13.16 21.75
CA ASP A 157 6.23 -14.53 21.46
C ASP A 157 5.58 -15.14 22.72
N PRO A 158 4.30 -15.54 22.67
CA PRO A 158 3.62 -16.12 23.83
C PRO A 158 4.24 -17.45 24.29
N LYS A 159 5.00 -18.13 23.43
CA LYS A 159 5.72 -19.39 23.74
C LYS A 159 7.10 -19.15 24.33
N ASP A 160 7.68 -17.98 24.11
CA ASP A 160 9.00 -17.59 24.61
C ASP A 160 9.01 -16.09 24.95
N PRO A 161 8.52 -15.69 26.14
CA PRO A 161 8.43 -14.28 26.53
C PRO A 161 9.78 -13.58 26.62
N ASP A 162 10.88 -14.34 26.78
CA ASP A 162 12.24 -13.82 26.84
C ASP A 162 12.84 -13.61 25.43
N ALA A 163 12.17 -14.08 24.38
CA ALA A 163 12.56 -13.83 23.01
C ALA A 163 12.48 -12.33 22.68
N PRO A 164 13.33 -11.84 21.74
CA PRO A 164 13.17 -10.51 21.18
C PRO A 164 11.76 -10.31 20.63
N LEU A 165 11.28 -9.06 20.63
CA LEU A 165 10.06 -8.70 19.92
C LEU A 165 10.09 -9.23 18.49
N ALA A 166 8.94 -9.71 18.01
CA ALA A 166 8.73 -10.09 16.63
C ALA A 166 7.81 -9.07 15.96
N ASN A 167 8.16 -8.63 14.75
CA ASN A 167 7.27 -7.79 13.95
C ASN A 167 6.02 -8.60 13.55
N VAL A 168 4.84 -7.98 13.55
CA VAL A 168 3.60 -8.64 13.14
C VAL A 168 3.62 -9.04 11.66
N CYS A 169 4.39 -8.33 10.84
CA CYS A 169 4.67 -8.71 9.45
C CYS A 169 5.90 -9.62 9.39
N PRO A 170 5.75 -10.90 8.98
CA PRO A 170 6.84 -11.86 8.98
C PRO A 170 8.02 -11.41 8.10
N GLY A 171 9.25 -11.58 8.59
CA GLY A 171 10.47 -11.21 7.86
C GLY A 171 10.89 -9.74 7.98
N ARG A 172 10.18 -8.95 8.80
CA ARG A 172 10.55 -7.56 9.13
C ARG A 172 11.24 -7.49 10.49
N VAL A 173 12.11 -6.49 10.65
CA VAL A 173 12.70 -6.20 11.96
C VAL A 173 11.67 -5.47 12.85
N PRO A 174 11.73 -5.61 14.19
CA PRO A 174 10.67 -5.14 15.07
C PRO A 174 10.44 -3.62 15.06
N ASP A 175 11.47 -2.83 14.81
CA ASP A 175 11.48 -1.36 14.81
C ASP A 175 11.28 -0.73 13.42
N GLU A 176 10.97 -1.54 12.40
CA GLU A 176 10.65 -1.07 11.06
C GLU A 176 9.14 -0.85 10.92
N THR A 177 8.72 0.27 10.30
CA THR A 177 7.32 0.40 9.92
C THR A 177 7.00 -0.62 8.84
N SER A 178 5.94 -1.40 9.04
CA SER A 178 5.61 -2.53 8.18
C SER A 178 4.12 -2.69 7.94
N VAL A 179 3.27 -1.89 8.59
CA VAL A 179 1.81 -1.97 8.49
C VAL A 179 1.21 -0.66 8.00
N VAL A 180 0.25 -0.76 7.07
CA VAL A 180 -0.74 0.27 6.77
C VAL A 180 -2.15 -0.21 7.09
N LEU A 181 -3.04 0.74 7.36
CA LEU A 181 -4.44 0.49 7.65
C LEU A 181 -5.31 0.91 6.47
N VAL A 182 -6.34 0.12 6.20
CA VAL A 182 -7.43 0.44 5.27
C VAL A 182 -8.75 0.29 6.02
N ALA A 183 -9.43 1.40 6.28
CA ALA A 183 -10.72 1.41 6.95
C ALA A 183 -11.87 1.13 5.96
N ASP A 184 -12.96 0.55 6.50
CA ASP A 184 -14.26 0.34 5.84
C ASP A 184 -14.27 -0.62 4.64
N GLU A 185 -13.22 -1.41 4.46
CA GLU A 185 -13.13 -2.44 3.41
C GLU A 185 -12.30 -3.64 3.89
N LEU A 186 -12.75 -4.83 3.49
CA LEU A 186 -12.06 -6.10 3.75
C LEU A 186 -11.53 -6.69 2.45
N TYR A 187 -10.52 -7.54 2.57
CA TYR A 187 -9.86 -8.20 1.45
C TYR A 187 -9.73 -9.69 1.72
N ASP A 188 -10.22 -10.51 0.79
CA ASP A 188 -10.03 -11.95 0.86
C ASP A 188 -8.71 -12.34 0.19
N GLU A 189 -7.80 -12.92 0.97
CA GLU A 189 -6.49 -13.33 0.47
C GLU A 189 -6.56 -14.55 -0.47
N ALA A 190 -7.52 -15.45 -0.30
CA ALA A 190 -7.61 -16.67 -1.09
C ALA A 190 -8.19 -16.39 -2.47
N THR A 191 -9.28 -15.62 -2.54
CA THR A 191 -9.96 -15.28 -3.79
C THR A 191 -9.44 -13.98 -4.42
N LYS A 192 -8.58 -13.23 -3.71
CA LYS A 192 -8.10 -11.90 -4.11
C LYS A 192 -9.27 -10.97 -4.43
N THR A 193 -10.26 -10.92 -3.54
CA THR A 193 -11.46 -10.10 -3.73
C THR A 193 -11.59 -8.98 -2.70
N VAL A 194 -12.04 -7.84 -3.17
CA VAL A 194 -12.47 -6.69 -2.38
C VAL A 194 -13.87 -6.96 -1.84
N GLN A 195 -14.06 -6.74 -0.56
CA GLN A 195 -15.38 -6.71 0.09
C GLN A 195 -15.63 -5.26 0.51
N PRO A 196 -16.35 -4.47 -0.31
CA PRO A 196 -16.55 -3.05 -0.05
C PRO A 196 -17.58 -2.83 1.07
N GLU A 197 -17.68 -1.58 1.53
CA GLU A 197 -18.71 -1.11 2.47
C GLU A 197 -18.74 -1.88 3.81
N GLN A 198 -17.57 -2.32 4.29
CA GLN A 198 -17.41 -3.02 5.56
C GLN A 198 -17.22 -2.02 6.70
N TYR A 199 -18.20 -1.12 6.88
CA TYR A 199 -18.09 -0.01 7.82
C TYR A 199 -17.73 -0.48 9.25
N GLY A 200 -16.72 0.17 9.83
CA GLY A 200 -16.22 -0.16 11.18
C GLY A 200 -15.22 -1.32 11.23
N TRP A 201 -14.98 -1.98 10.10
CA TRP A 201 -13.84 -2.89 9.93
C TRP A 201 -12.61 -2.15 9.45
N VAL A 202 -11.45 -2.69 9.81
CA VAL A 202 -10.14 -2.21 9.38
C VAL A 202 -9.34 -3.40 8.90
N THR A 203 -8.77 -3.29 7.71
CA THR A 203 -7.76 -4.20 7.19
C THR A 203 -6.37 -3.70 7.55
N MET A 204 -5.52 -4.58 8.08
CA MET A 204 -4.07 -4.32 8.20
C MET A 204 -3.33 -5.01 7.08
N ALA A 205 -2.50 -4.26 6.36
CA ALA A 205 -1.71 -4.80 5.27
C ALA A 205 -0.20 -4.64 5.52
N CYS A 206 0.55 -5.72 5.30
CA CYS A 206 1.99 -5.68 5.39
C CYS A 206 2.63 -4.96 4.19
N GLY A 207 3.63 -4.13 4.45
CA GLY A 207 4.38 -3.40 3.44
C GLY A 207 5.01 -4.32 2.41
N GLY A 208 4.79 -4.02 1.13
CA GLY A 208 5.24 -4.81 -0.01
C GLY A 208 4.19 -5.80 -0.56
N HIS A 209 3.08 -6.02 0.14
CA HIS A 209 1.99 -6.90 -0.30
C HIS A 209 0.88 -6.15 -1.05
N ALA A 210 -0.04 -6.89 -1.66
CA ALA A 210 -0.97 -6.33 -2.63
C ALA A 210 -1.89 -5.23 -2.07
N VAL A 211 -2.49 -5.45 -0.89
CA VAL A 211 -3.37 -4.45 -0.26
C VAL A 211 -2.61 -3.21 0.17
N ALA A 212 -1.38 -3.36 0.66
CA ALA A 212 -0.54 -2.20 0.95
C ALA A 212 -0.25 -1.41 -0.33
N LYS A 213 0.09 -2.09 -1.43
CA LYS A 213 0.30 -1.43 -2.73
C LYS A 213 -0.94 -0.70 -3.24
N LEU A 214 -2.15 -1.26 -3.06
CA LEU A 214 -3.39 -0.56 -3.37
C LEU A 214 -3.49 0.78 -2.65
N LYS A 215 -3.19 0.77 -1.34
CA LYS A 215 -3.18 1.98 -0.53
C LYS A 215 -2.21 3.04 -1.06
N PHE A 216 -0.99 2.63 -1.44
CA PHE A 216 0.00 3.55 -2.01
C PHE A 216 -0.31 3.99 -3.44
N LEU A 217 -1.07 3.20 -4.20
CA LEU A 217 -1.59 3.60 -5.50
C LEU A 217 -2.77 4.57 -5.39
N GLY A 218 -3.18 4.98 -4.19
CA GLY A 218 -4.36 5.81 -4.00
C GLY A 218 -5.65 5.09 -4.35
N HIS A 219 -5.72 3.79 -4.06
CA HIS A 219 -6.84 2.91 -4.37
C HIS A 219 -7.35 2.22 -3.11
N ASP A 220 -7.90 3.01 -2.21
CA ASP A 220 -8.59 2.57 -1.00
C ASP A 220 -9.93 3.33 -0.85
N PRO A 221 -10.88 2.86 -0.03
CA PRO A 221 -12.21 3.49 0.06
C PRO A 221 -12.19 4.97 0.45
N ASN A 222 -11.12 5.42 1.12
CA ASN A 222 -10.95 6.77 1.63
C ASN A 222 -9.67 7.40 1.05
N ASP A 223 -9.40 7.15 -0.23
CA ASP A 223 -8.19 7.59 -0.95
C ASP A 223 -8.18 9.09 -1.30
N GLY A 224 -9.35 9.71 -1.44
CA GLY A 224 -9.48 11.10 -1.91
C GLY A 224 -9.34 11.28 -3.43
N TYR A 225 -9.07 10.21 -4.18
CA TYR A 225 -8.96 10.18 -5.64
C TYR A 225 -10.23 9.64 -6.33
N GLY A 226 -11.15 9.10 -5.55
CA GLY A 226 -12.47 8.70 -6.02
C GLY A 226 -12.48 7.30 -6.62
N SER A 227 -11.63 6.39 -6.13
CA SER A 227 -11.64 5.03 -6.66
C SER A 227 -12.97 4.32 -6.39
N SER A 228 -13.50 3.64 -7.41
CA SER A 228 -14.64 2.73 -7.23
C SER A 228 -14.17 1.39 -6.68
N TRP A 229 -15.08 0.60 -6.11
CA TRP A 229 -14.72 -0.74 -5.65
C TRP A 229 -14.27 -1.63 -6.82
N GLU A 230 -14.84 -1.45 -8.02
CA GLU A 230 -14.42 -2.16 -9.23
C GLU A 230 -12.98 -1.80 -9.63
N GLN A 231 -12.60 -0.52 -9.53
CA GLN A 231 -11.23 -0.08 -9.81
C GLN A 231 -10.24 -0.66 -8.80
N ARG A 232 -10.59 -0.67 -7.50
CA ARG A 232 -9.77 -1.30 -6.45
C ARG A 232 -9.65 -2.81 -6.65
N GLN A 233 -10.75 -3.46 -7.03
CA GLN A 233 -10.76 -4.89 -7.34
C GLN A 233 -9.87 -5.18 -8.55
N ALA A 234 -9.98 -4.41 -9.63
CA ALA A 234 -9.14 -4.56 -10.82
C ALA A 234 -7.65 -4.33 -10.50
N ALA A 235 -7.34 -3.31 -9.70
CA ALA A 235 -5.99 -3.05 -9.22
C ALA A 235 -5.45 -4.24 -8.40
N LEU A 236 -6.28 -4.86 -7.56
CA LEU A 236 -5.88 -6.03 -6.77
C LEU A 236 -5.54 -7.22 -7.67
N LYS A 237 -6.39 -7.49 -8.67
CA LYS A 237 -6.15 -8.53 -9.68
C LYS A 237 -4.87 -8.24 -10.47
N MET A 238 -4.67 -7.00 -10.89
CA MET A 238 -3.49 -6.52 -11.61
C MET A 238 -2.19 -6.72 -10.82
N ILE A 239 -2.16 -6.28 -9.55
CA ILE A 239 -0.97 -6.37 -8.69
C ILE A 239 -0.59 -7.83 -8.42
N THR A 240 -1.58 -8.71 -8.31
CA THR A 240 -1.41 -10.15 -8.06
C THR A 240 -1.30 -10.99 -9.33
N ALA A 241 -1.41 -10.36 -10.51
CA ALA A 241 -1.51 -11.04 -11.79
C ALA A 241 -2.56 -12.16 -11.79
N ASP A 242 -3.70 -11.95 -11.14
CA ASP A 242 -4.84 -12.88 -11.17
C ASP A 242 -5.63 -12.70 -12.46
N TYR A 243 -5.00 -13.11 -13.58
CA TYR A 243 -5.55 -12.94 -14.93
C TYR A 243 -6.93 -13.58 -15.07
N CYS A 244 -7.16 -14.72 -14.40
CA CYS A 244 -8.40 -15.49 -14.50
C CYS A 244 -9.47 -15.06 -13.50
N GLY A 245 -9.19 -14.14 -12.57
CA GLY A 245 -10.14 -13.73 -11.54
C GLY A 245 -10.44 -14.78 -10.47
N THR A 246 -9.64 -15.83 -10.38
CA THR A 246 -9.93 -17.01 -9.54
C THR A 246 -9.29 -16.94 -8.15
N GLY A 247 -8.45 -15.93 -7.92
CA GLY A 247 -7.57 -15.81 -6.76
C GLY A 247 -6.16 -16.37 -6.98
N GLN A 248 -5.93 -17.08 -8.08
CA GLN A 248 -4.62 -17.61 -8.43
C GLN A 248 -3.67 -16.48 -8.86
N SER A 249 -2.60 -16.28 -8.10
CA SER A 249 -1.54 -15.33 -8.44
C SER A 249 -0.56 -15.94 -9.44
N PHE A 250 -0.39 -15.31 -10.60
CA PHE A 250 0.62 -15.67 -11.59
C PHE A 250 1.86 -14.77 -11.54
N THR A 251 2.03 -14.04 -10.44
CA THR A 251 3.23 -13.23 -10.16
C THR A 251 3.84 -13.61 -8.82
N GLN A 252 4.96 -12.96 -8.50
CA GLN A 252 5.67 -13.07 -7.23
C GLN A 252 6.09 -11.69 -6.72
N LEU A 253 6.50 -11.63 -5.45
CA LEU A 253 7.06 -10.42 -4.87
C LEU A 253 8.28 -9.94 -5.66
N GLY A 254 8.38 -8.62 -5.85
CA GLY A 254 9.48 -7.98 -6.57
C GLY A 254 9.38 -8.04 -8.10
N GLN A 255 8.38 -8.71 -8.68
CA GLN A 255 8.18 -8.72 -10.13
C GLN A 255 7.87 -7.29 -10.62
N PRO A 256 8.66 -6.74 -11.56
CA PRO A 256 8.43 -5.42 -12.15
C PRO A 256 7.08 -5.31 -12.86
N LEU A 257 6.50 -4.12 -12.85
CA LEU A 257 5.24 -3.80 -13.51
C LEU A 257 5.24 -2.35 -13.98
N MET A 258 4.76 -2.09 -15.21
CA MET A 258 4.32 -0.76 -15.64
C MET A 258 2.80 -0.76 -15.77
N TRP A 259 2.15 0.33 -15.40
CA TRP A 259 0.70 0.41 -15.36
C TRP A 259 0.18 1.78 -15.80
N VAL A 260 -1.07 1.76 -16.25
CA VAL A 260 -1.88 2.94 -16.56
C VAL A 260 -3.26 2.69 -15.96
N ASP A 261 -3.89 3.71 -15.38
CA ASP A 261 -5.22 3.60 -14.75
C ASP A 261 -6.27 4.47 -15.43
N GLU A 262 -7.54 4.13 -15.25
CA GLU A 262 -8.66 4.87 -15.84
C GLU A 262 -8.97 6.19 -15.14
N LEU A 263 -8.45 6.41 -13.93
CA LEU A 263 -8.59 7.68 -13.21
C LEU A 263 -7.57 8.73 -13.68
N ASP A 264 -6.63 8.36 -14.55
CA ASP A 264 -5.56 9.24 -15.04
C ASP A 264 -4.60 9.70 -13.92
N ASN A 265 -4.55 8.97 -12.79
CA ASN A 265 -3.54 9.17 -11.75
C ASN A 265 -2.16 8.71 -12.22
N PHE A 266 -2.15 7.70 -13.09
CA PHE A 266 -0.97 7.11 -13.71
C PHE A 266 -1.15 7.12 -15.24
N PRO A 267 -1.07 8.29 -15.90
CA PRO A 267 -1.32 8.39 -17.33
C PRO A 267 -0.20 7.70 -18.14
N ALA A 268 -0.53 7.23 -19.34
CA ALA A 268 0.46 6.65 -20.26
C ALA A 268 1.59 7.62 -20.62
N SER A 269 1.34 8.94 -20.57
CA SER A 269 2.34 9.99 -20.79
C SER A 269 3.41 10.06 -19.69
N ALA A 270 3.14 9.51 -18.50
CA ALA A 270 4.09 9.40 -17.40
C ALA A 270 4.99 8.16 -17.50
N LEU A 271 4.77 7.27 -18.47
CA LEU A 271 5.62 6.11 -18.66
C LEU A 271 6.92 6.49 -19.39
N PRO A 272 8.07 5.88 -19.02
CA PRO A 272 9.35 6.20 -19.65
C PRO A 272 9.41 5.70 -21.11
N TYR A 273 8.64 4.65 -21.43
CA TYR A 273 8.40 4.13 -22.77
C TYR A 273 7.17 3.20 -22.72
N LEU A 274 6.62 2.88 -23.89
CA LEU A 274 5.55 1.90 -24.02
C LEU A 274 6.17 0.52 -24.25
N GLY A 275 6.04 -0.36 -23.26
CA GLY A 275 6.43 -1.76 -23.35
C GLY A 275 5.44 -2.61 -24.15
N GLN A 276 5.68 -3.93 -24.19
CA GLN A 276 4.70 -4.86 -24.72
C GLN A 276 3.47 -4.88 -23.79
N VAL A 277 2.26 -4.93 -24.37
CA VAL A 277 1.04 -5.11 -23.58
C VAL A 277 1.15 -6.42 -22.79
N GLU A 278 0.93 -6.33 -21.49
CA GLU A 278 0.70 -7.50 -20.67
C GLU A 278 -0.79 -7.82 -20.69
N ALA A 279 -1.62 -6.96 -20.10
CA ALA A 279 -3.04 -7.23 -19.92
C ALA A 279 -3.84 -5.94 -19.69
N ARG A 280 -5.13 -6.01 -20.02
CA ARG A 280 -6.17 -5.03 -19.68
C ARG A 280 -7.06 -5.62 -18.59
N TRP A 281 -7.36 -4.87 -17.55
CA TRP A 281 -7.95 -5.41 -16.31
C TRP A 281 -9.33 -4.85 -16.00
N SER A 282 -10.22 -5.71 -15.53
CA SER A 282 -11.49 -5.38 -14.88
C SER A 282 -11.53 -5.97 -13.46
N GLU A 283 -12.62 -5.74 -12.76
CA GLU A 283 -12.91 -6.33 -11.45
C GLU A 283 -12.97 -7.87 -11.49
N GLU A 284 -13.23 -8.46 -12.67
CA GLU A 284 -13.34 -9.90 -12.87
C GLU A 284 -12.00 -10.58 -13.20
N GLY A 285 -10.92 -9.81 -13.44
CA GLY A 285 -9.64 -10.34 -13.91
C GLY A 285 -9.15 -9.60 -15.15
N ALA A 286 -8.36 -10.27 -15.98
CA ALA A 286 -7.88 -9.70 -17.24
C ALA A 286 -8.95 -9.87 -18.33
N LEU A 287 -9.38 -8.75 -18.94
CA LEU A 287 -10.25 -8.73 -20.12
C LEU A 287 -9.58 -9.36 -21.33
N CYS A 288 -8.27 -9.16 -21.41
CA CYS A 288 -7.36 -9.78 -22.37
C CYS A 288 -5.96 -9.85 -21.75
N LEU A 289 -5.15 -10.74 -22.29
CA LEU A 289 -3.76 -10.94 -21.92
C LEU A 289 -2.98 -11.07 -23.22
N ASP A 290 -1.75 -10.59 -23.30
CA ASP A 290 -0.81 -10.85 -24.39
C ASP A 290 0.38 -11.65 -23.84
N GLU A 291 1.33 -10.98 -23.17
CA GLU A 291 2.52 -11.61 -22.57
C GLU A 291 2.48 -11.51 -21.03
N PRO A 292 2.27 -12.63 -20.29
CA PRO A 292 2.29 -12.61 -18.84
C PRO A 292 3.69 -12.26 -18.30
N ARG A 293 3.74 -11.56 -17.16
CA ARG A 293 5.01 -11.02 -16.63
C ARG A 293 5.98 -12.04 -16.03
N LEU A 294 5.56 -13.27 -15.75
CA LEU A 294 6.37 -14.26 -15.02
C LEU A 294 6.23 -15.69 -15.56
N VAL A 295 5.01 -16.10 -15.86
CA VAL A 295 4.69 -17.45 -16.35
C VAL A 295 4.48 -17.43 -17.87
N SER A 296 4.40 -18.61 -18.49
CA SER A 296 3.99 -18.66 -19.90
C SER A 296 2.49 -18.42 -20.03
N ARG A 297 2.04 -17.91 -21.19
CA ARG A 297 0.61 -17.78 -21.47
C ARG A 297 -0.13 -19.12 -21.36
N ALA A 298 0.51 -20.20 -21.80
CA ALA A 298 -0.06 -21.54 -21.72
C ALA A 298 -0.39 -21.94 -20.27
N ASP A 299 0.44 -21.56 -19.29
CA ASP A 299 0.18 -21.84 -17.87
C ASP A 299 -1.08 -21.12 -17.36
N VAL A 300 -1.40 -19.94 -17.92
CA VAL A 300 -2.64 -19.20 -17.62
C VAL A 300 -3.82 -19.85 -18.33
N GLU A 301 -3.64 -20.26 -19.58
CA GLU A 301 -4.68 -20.91 -20.40
C GLU A 301 -5.11 -22.29 -19.87
N ASP A 302 -4.25 -22.97 -19.12
CA ASP A 302 -4.59 -24.18 -18.37
C ASP A 302 -5.63 -23.92 -17.26
N VAL A 303 -5.78 -22.66 -16.82
CA VAL A 303 -6.75 -22.26 -15.78
C VAL A 303 -8.00 -21.62 -16.38
N CYS A 304 -7.84 -20.73 -17.36
CA CYS A 304 -8.96 -20.06 -18.02
C CYS A 304 -8.69 -19.72 -19.49
N SER A 305 -9.74 -19.71 -20.30
CA SER A 305 -9.65 -19.19 -21.67
C SER A 305 -9.64 -17.67 -21.64
N ILE A 306 -8.60 -17.05 -22.19
CA ILE A 306 -8.42 -15.58 -22.20
C ILE A 306 -8.03 -15.09 -23.60
N PRO A 307 -8.71 -14.08 -24.17
CA PRO A 307 -8.36 -13.54 -25.49
C PRO A 307 -7.03 -12.78 -25.48
N THR A 308 -6.46 -12.57 -26.67
CA THR A 308 -5.33 -11.66 -26.88
C THR A 308 -5.79 -10.21 -26.79
N CYS A 309 -4.90 -9.33 -26.33
CA CYS A 309 -5.12 -7.88 -26.42
C CYS A 309 -4.79 -7.36 -27.81
N ASP A 310 -4.07 -8.12 -28.65
CA ASP A 310 -3.63 -7.72 -29.98
C ASP A 310 -2.79 -6.42 -29.96
N GLY A 311 -2.07 -6.18 -28.86
CA GLY A 311 -1.32 -4.96 -28.61
C GLY A 311 -2.18 -3.73 -28.32
N ASP A 312 -3.47 -3.89 -28.03
CA ASP A 312 -4.38 -2.78 -27.71
C ASP A 312 -4.01 -2.12 -26.36
N THR A 313 -3.71 -0.83 -26.44
CA THR A 313 -3.38 0.02 -25.28
C THR A 313 -4.54 0.95 -24.90
N ASP A 314 -5.69 0.89 -25.59
CA ASP A 314 -6.87 1.65 -25.19
C ASP A 314 -7.41 1.09 -23.88
N LEU A 315 -7.69 1.96 -22.91
CA LEU A 315 -8.35 1.53 -21.70
C LEU A 315 -9.79 1.10 -21.98
N GLY A 316 -10.51 1.65 -22.96
CA GLY A 316 -11.92 1.40 -23.29
C GLY A 316 -12.60 0.16 -22.66
N GLY A 317 -13.19 0.33 -21.46
CA GLY A 317 -13.89 -0.71 -20.69
C GLY A 317 -13.05 -1.43 -19.62
N ALA A 318 -11.72 -1.30 -19.67
CA ALA A 318 -10.76 -1.70 -18.65
C ALA A 318 -10.54 -0.58 -17.63
N ARG A 319 -10.28 -0.99 -16.40
CA ARG A 319 -9.92 -0.12 -15.27
C ARG A 319 -8.42 0.17 -15.22
N TRP A 320 -7.62 -0.80 -15.66
CA TRP A 320 -6.16 -0.71 -15.72
C TRP A 320 -5.61 -1.35 -16.98
N LEU A 321 -4.47 -0.83 -17.44
CA LEU A 321 -3.61 -1.42 -18.44
C LEU A 321 -2.26 -1.71 -17.80
N THR A 322 -1.66 -2.84 -18.16
CA THR A 322 -0.29 -3.18 -17.76
C THR A 322 0.58 -3.45 -18.96
N LEU A 323 1.85 -3.04 -18.85
CA LEU A 323 2.88 -3.23 -19.85
C LEU A 323 4.10 -3.89 -19.19
N LEU A 324 4.85 -4.65 -19.99
CA LEU A 324 6.13 -5.23 -19.56
C LEU A 324 7.26 -4.19 -19.65
N PRO A 325 8.07 -4.02 -18.59
CA PRO A 325 9.26 -3.16 -18.58
C PRO A 325 10.47 -3.80 -19.29
#